data_AF-A0A133VTA8-F1
#
_entry.id   AF-A0A133VTA8-F1
#
_cell.length_a   1.000
_cell.length_b   1.000
_cell.length_c   1.000
_cell.angle_alpha   90.00
_cell.angle_beta   90.00
_cell.angle_gamma   90.00
#
_symmetry.space_group_name_H-M   'P 1'
#
loop_
_entity.id
_entity.type
_entity.pdbx_description
1 polymer ?
#
loop_
_entity_poly.entity_id
_entity_poly.type
_entity_poly.pdbx_seq_one_letter_code
_entity_poly.pdbx_strand_id
1 'polypeptide(L)'
;MCEYVSRRVRSNLVNLLVEEFESKSELSKILGVSHAAVIDWLNSDGSHPSNRNLERIIKLALESDARGTLGELRGDLMYHRTLFEGIEDTYEG
;
A
#
# COMPACT_ATOMS: atom_id res chain seq x y z
N MET A 1 0.88 -1.58 -13.56
CA MET A 1 0.45 -0.22 -13.13
C MET A 1 0.56 -0.01 -11.62
N CYS A 2 0.06 -0.87 -10.74
CA CYS A 2 0.31 -0.73 -9.28
C CYS A 2 1.71 -1.23 -8.81
N GLU A 3 2.61 -1.57 -9.73
CA GLU A 3 3.95 -2.08 -9.40
C GLU A 3 4.85 -1.04 -8.71
N TYR A 4 4.52 0.24 -8.85
CA TYR A 4 5.31 1.37 -8.33
C TYR A 4 4.96 1.77 -6.89
N VAL A 5 3.98 1.13 -6.25
CA VAL A 5 3.69 1.36 -4.83
C VAL A 5 4.68 0.57 -3.99
N SER A 6 5.40 1.24 -3.10
CA SER A 6 6.39 0.60 -2.22
C SER A 6 5.74 -0.39 -1.26
N ARG A 7 6.54 -1.36 -0.79
CA ARG A 7 6.08 -2.39 0.17
C ARG A 7 5.48 -1.76 1.44
N ARG A 8 6.14 -0.70 1.93
CA ARG A 8 5.69 0.05 3.11
C ARG A 8 4.30 0.62 2.89
N VAL A 9 4.08 1.30 1.76
CA VAL A 9 2.78 1.90 1.49
C VAL A 9 1.71 0.85 1.22
N ARG A 10 2.03 -0.29 0.60
CA ARG A 10 1.07 -1.41 0.48
C ARG A 10 0.56 -1.86 1.85
N SER A 11 1.46 -2.08 2.81
CA SER A 11 1.08 -2.48 4.17
C SER A 11 0.27 -1.37 4.87
N ASN A 12 0.67 -0.11 4.73
CA ASN A 12 -0.07 1.03 5.31
C ASN A 12 -1.52 1.11 4.78
N LEU A 13 -1.72 0.91 3.47
CA LEU A 13 -3.07 0.91 2.88
C LEU A 13 -3.93 -0.25 3.40
N VAL A 14 -3.33 -1.44 3.60
CA VAL A 14 -4.04 -2.56 4.23
C VAL A 14 -4.37 -2.23 5.69
N ASN A 15 -3.45 -1.60 6.43
CA ASN A 15 -3.69 -1.21 7.82
C ASN A 15 -4.81 -0.17 7.95
N LEU A 16 -4.84 0.85 7.10
CA LEU A 16 -5.93 1.84 7.04
C LEU A 16 -7.29 1.16 6.88
N LEU A 17 -7.39 0.19 5.98
CA LEU A 17 -8.63 -0.56 5.78
C LEU A 17 -8.99 -1.46 6.96
N VAL A 18 -8.01 -2.07 7.62
CA VAL A 18 -8.26 -2.87 8.83
C VAL A 18 -8.77 -2.01 9.97
N GLU A 19 -8.25 -0.80 10.12
CA GLU A 19 -8.72 0.18 11.11
C GLU A 19 -10.14 0.65 10.77
N GLU A 20 -10.41 0.99 9.51
CA GLU A 20 -11.74 1.42 9.04
C GLU A 20 -12.82 0.35 9.26
N PHE A 21 -12.53 -0.91 8.92
CA PHE A 21 -13.48 -2.02 9.09
C PHE A 21 -13.39 -2.70 10.46
N GLU A 22 -12.52 -2.21 11.35
CA GLU A 22 -12.25 -2.73 12.69
C GLU A 22 -11.90 -4.24 12.73
N SER A 23 -11.57 -4.87 11.59
CA SER A 23 -11.46 -6.32 11.48
C SER A 23 -10.72 -6.79 10.22
N LYS A 24 -9.64 -7.56 10.46
CA LYS A 24 -8.90 -8.28 9.40
C LYS A 24 -9.76 -9.33 8.70
N SER A 25 -10.63 -9.99 9.46
CA SER A 25 -11.57 -11.00 8.94
C SER A 25 -12.59 -10.35 8.00
N GLU A 26 -13.13 -9.19 8.38
CA GLU A 26 -14.09 -8.47 7.55
C GLU A 26 -13.43 -7.95 6.26
N LEU A 27 -12.24 -7.36 6.37
CA LEU A 27 -11.47 -6.95 5.20
C LEU A 27 -11.20 -8.13 4.25
N SER A 28 -10.88 -9.32 4.79
CA SER A 28 -10.65 -10.51 3.96
C SER A 28 -11.90 -10.91 3.15
N LYS A 29 -13.10 -10.77 3.72
CA LYS A 29 -14.37 -11.05 3.02
C LYS A 29 -14.63 -10.03 1.93
N ILE A 30 -14.46 -8.74 2.23
CA ILE A 30 -14.65 -7.64 1.26
C ILE A 30 -13.70 -7.79 0.07
N LEU A 31 -12.43 -8.10 0.34
CA LEU A 31 -11.43 -8.35 -0.68
C LEU A 31 -11.55 -9.72 -1.34
N GLY A 32 -12.37 -10.63 -0.81
CA GLY A 32 -12.51 -11.99 -1.34
C GLY A 32 -11.19 -12.78 -1.32
N VAL A 33 -10.41 -12.64 -0.24
CA VAL A 33 -9.12 -13.30 -0.04
C VAL A 33 -9.09 -14.03 1.30
N SER A 34 -8.06 -14.83 1.55
CA SER A 34 -7.94 -15.51 2.84
C SER A 34 -7.57 -14.53 3.95
N HIS A 35 -8.03 -14.81 5.17
CA HIS A 35 -7.62 -14.07 6.37
C HIS A 35 -6.09 -14.08 6.57
N ALA A 36 -5.44 -15.21 6.26
CA ALA A 36 -3.98 -15.33 6.31
C ALA A 36 -3.27 -14.39 5.33
N ALA A 37 -3.84 -14.14 4.14
CA ALA A 37 -3.27 -13.19 3.19
C ALA A 37 -3.30 -11.76 3.75
N VAL A 38 -4.40 -11.36 4.42
CA VAL A 38 -4.48 -10.03 5.05
C VAL A 38 -3.44 -9.88 6.16
N ILE A 39 -3.27 -10.90 7.02
CA ILE A 39 -2.23 -10.90 8.05
C ILE A 39 -0.84 -10.77 7.44
N ASP A 40 -0.57 -11.53 6.38
CA ASP A 40 0.73 -11.53 5.71
C ASP A 40 1.04 -10.16 5.09
N TRP A 41 0.06 -9.50 4.47
CA TRP A 41 0.24 -8.17 3.86
C TRP A 41 0.44 -7.04 4.87
N LEU A 42 -0.01 -7.22 6.11
CA LEU A 42 0.28 -6.26 7.19
C LEU A 42 1.74 -6.35 7.64
N ASN A 43 2.39 -7.51 7.48
CA ASN A 43 3.80 -7.68 7.79
C ASN A 43 4.65 -7.08 6.66
N SER A 44 5.52 -6.13 6.98
CA SER A 44 6.41 -5.49 5.98
C SER A 44 7.35 -6.48 5.27
N ASP A 45 7.69 -7.57 5.97
CA ASP A 45 8.54 -8.65 5.47
C ASP A 45 7.75 -9.81 4.84
N GLY A 46 6.41 -9.73 4.88
CA GLY A 46 5.51 -10.72 4.30
C GLY A 46 5.43 -10.66 2.77
N SER A 47 4.56 -11.49 2.19
CA SER A 47 4.26 -11.39 0.76
C SER A 47 3.46 -10.13 0.45
N HIS A 48 3.48 -9.71 -0.81
CA HIS A 48 2.77 -8.51 -1.25
C HIS A 48 1.50 -8.88 -2.00
N PRO A 49 0.43 -8.08 -1.89
CA PRO A 49 -0.75 -8.28 -2.71
C PRO A 49 -0.36 -8.22 -4.20
N SER A 50 -0.93 -9.13 -4.99
CA SER A 50 -0.81 -9.11 -6.45
C SER A 50 -1.32 -7.76 -6.99
N ASN A 51 -0.92 -7.38 -8.20
CA ASN A 51 -1.35 -6.11 -8.79
C ASN A 51 -2.88 -5.94 -8.81
N ARG A 52 -3.62 -7.01 -9.07
CA ARG A 52 -5.09 -7.02 -9.04
C ARG A 52 -5.64 -6.77 -7.63
N ASN A 53 -5.05 -7.39 -6.61
CA ASN A 53 -5.49 -7.19 -5.22
C ASN A 53 -5.10 -5.80 -4.73
N LEU A 54 -3.92 -5.30 -5.11
CA LEU A 54 -3.48 -3.96 -4.77
C LEU A 54 -4.38 -2.88 -5.39
N GLU A 55 -4.80 -3.04 -6.65
CA GLU A 55 -5.77 -2.14 -7.27
C GLU A 55 -7.10 -2.11 -6.49
N ARG A 56 -7.60 -3.27 -6.04
CA ARG A 56 -8.81 -3.36 -5.21
C ARG A 56 -8.62 -2.70 -3.85
N ILE A 57 -7.47 -2.90 -3.22
CA ILE A 57 -7.11 -2.26 -1.94
C ILE A 57 -7.09 -0.74 -2.10
N ILE A 58 -6.41 -0.22 -3.13
CA ILE A 58 -6.34 1.24 -3.38
C ILE A 58 -7.73 1.80 -3.64
N LYS A 59 -8.54 1.14 -4.47
CA LYS A 59 -9.91 1.58 -4.75
C LYS A 59 -10.74 1.64 -3.47
N LEU A 60 -10.71 0.57 -2.67
CA LEU A 60 -11.44 0.50 -1.41
C LEU A 60 -10.95 1.56 -0.42
N ALA A 61 -9.64 1.79 -0.33
CA ALA A 61 -9.04 2.79 0.55
C ALA A 61 -9.42 4.21 0.13
N LEU A 62 -9.49 4.50 -1.17
CA LEU A 62 -10.00 5.77 -1.69
C LEU A 62 -11.49 5.99 -1.40
N GLU A 63 -12.29 4.92 -1.43
CA GLU A 63 -13.73 4.97 -1.11
C GLU A 63 -13.97 5.20 0.39
N SER A 64 -13.13 4.62 1.26
CA SER A 64 -13.20 4.73 2.72
C SER A 64 -12.57 6.01 3.27
N ASP A 65 -11.31 6.27 2.93
CA ASP A 65 -10.56 7.47 3.34
C ASP A 65 -9.68 7.97 2.20
N ALA A 66 -10.29 8.77 1.31
CA ALA A 66 -9.59 9.39 0.20
C ALA A 66 -8.42 10.26 0.66
N ARG A 67 -8.53 10.97 1.78
CA ARG A 67 -7.51 11.93 2.22
C ARG A 67 -6.29 11.21 2.75
N GLY A 68 -6.46 10.25 3.66
CA GLY A 68 -5.36 9.43 4.19
C GLY A 68 -4.68 8.63 3.09
N THR A 69 -5.48 8.00 2.21
CA THR A 69 -4.96 7.20 1.09
C THR A 69 -4.11 8.03 0.13
N LEU A 70 -4.58 9.21 -0.29
CA LEU A 70 -3.79 10.10 -1.16
C LEU A 70 -2.55 10.65 -0.45
N GLY A 71 -2.61 10.84 0.88
CA GLY A 71 -1.46 11.22 1.70
C GLY A 71 -0.34 10.16 1.64
N GLU A 72 -0.68 8.89 1.86
CA GLU A 72 0.25 7.76 1.80
C GLU A 72 0.88 7.62 0.40
N LEU A 73 0.05 7.64 -0.66
CA LEU A 73 0.51 7.51 -2.04
C LEU A 73 1.40 8.69 -2.46
N ARG A 74 1.05 9.92 -2.07
CA ARG A 74 1.88 11.10 -2.34
C ARG A 74 3.21 11.03 -1.60
N GLY A 75 3.19 10.59 -0.34
CA GLY A 75 4.40 10.40 0.46
C GLY A 75 5.35 9.39 -0.20
N ASP A 76 4.81 8.30 -0.73
CA ASP A 76 5.57 7.29 -1.48
C ASP A 76 6.27 7.89 -2.71
N LEU A 77 5.50 8.66 -3.50
CA LEU A 77 6.01 9.29 -4.71
C LEU A 77 7.12 10.29 -4.39
N MET A 78 6.96 11.09 -3.33
CA MET A 78 8.00 12.05 -2.93
C MET A 78 9.26 11.35 -2.41
N TYR A 79 9.11 10.26 -1.65
CA TYR A 79 10.24 9.45 -1.20
C TYR A 79 11.05 8.91 -2.39
N HIS A 80 10.36 8.31 -3.37
CA HIS A 80 11.01 7.84 -4.59
C HIS A 80 11.66 8.98 -5.37
N ARG A 81 11.00 10.12 -5.51
CA ARG A 81 11.57 11.31 -6.17
C ARG A 81 12.89 11.73 -5.52
N THR A 82 12.94 11.84 -4.19
CA THR A 82 14.18 12.22 -3.48
C THR A 82 15.31 11.19 -3.66
N LEU A 83 14.97 9.90 -3.75
CA LEU A 83 15.96 8.87 -4.04
C LEU A 83 16.54 9.03 -5.45
N PHE A 84 15.72 9.35 -6.45
CA PHE A 84 16.22 9.55 -7.82
C PHE A 84 17.05 10.83 -7.96
N GLU A 85 16.62 11.95 -7.36
CA GLU A 85 17.38 13.21 -7.38
C GLU A 85 18.76 13.04 -6.69
N GLY A 86 18.85 12.29 -5.59
CA GLY A 86 20.14 12.02 -4.93
C GLY A 86 21.06 11.05 -5.68
N ILE A 87 20.53 10.28 -6.64
CA ILE A 87 21.34 9.38 -7.49
C ILE A 87 21.98 10.16 -8.65
N GLU A 88 21.32 11.18 -9.19
CA GLU A 88 21.89 12.02 -10.26
C GLU A 88 23.13 12.79 -9.79
N ASP A 89 23.16 13.22 -8.52
CA ASP A 89 24.32 13.90 -7.91
C ASP A 89 25.56 13.00 -7.71
N THR A 90 25.41 11.67 -7.82
CA THR A 90 26.53 10.72 -7.60
C THR A 90 27.26 10.31 -8.87
N TYR A 91 26.77 10.70 -10.06
CA TYR A 91 27.35 10.34 -11.36
C TYR A 91 28.06 11.51 -12.09
N GLU A 92 28.12 12.70 -11.48
CA GLU A 92 28.91 13.84 -11.99
C GLU A 92 30.27 14.01 -11.27
N GLY A 93 30.87 12.92 -10.78
CA GLY A 93 32.19 12.91 -10.11
C GLY A 93 33.32 12.31 -10.95
#